data_AF-A0A8S8XVR2-F1
#
_entry.id   AF-A0A8S8XVR2-F1
#
_cell.length_a   1.000
_cell.length_b   1.000
_cell.length_c   1.000
_cell.angle_alpha   90.00
_cell.angle_beta   90.00
_cell.angle_gamma   90.00
#
_symmetry.space_group_name_H-M   'P 1'
#
loop_
_entity.id
_entity.type
_entity.pdbx_description
1 polymer ?
#
loop_
_entity_poly.entity_id
_entity_poly.type
_entity_poly.pdbx_seq_one_letter_code
_entity_poly.pdbx_strand_id
1 'polypeptide(L)'
;MMERLESFDSSDLMEFITAPQVKLVGTGGAGNNILNRLFSRRVKGVETIALNTDANHLNQCKAHVRKVLGAKVTKGRGAGGDPYIGKRCAEDDEEDIRGKLSDGDIIFVIAGMGGGTGTGSAPVIAKYAKETDALS
;
A
#
# COMPACT_ATOMS: atom_id res chain seq x y z
N MET A 1 46.19 -13.85 32.86
CA MET A 1 46.29 -12.93 31.71
C MET A 1 45.50 -13.56 30.58
N MET A 2 44.60 -12.80 29.95
CA MET A 2 43.66 -13.17 28.86
C MET A 2 42.53 -14.13 29.29
N GLU A 3 41.25 -13.87 29.06
CA GLU A 3 40.57 -12.88 28.22
C GLU A 3 39.28 -12.41 28.89
N ARG A 4 39.16 -11.08 29.03
CA ARG A 4 37.90 -10.38 29.22
C ARG A 4 37.09 -10.66 27.95
N LEU A 5 36.13 -11.57 28.02
CA LEU A 5 35.01 -11.58 27.08
C LEU A 5 34.24 -10.28 27.34
N GLU A 6 34.70 -9.20 26.70
CA GLU A 6 33.88 -8.01 26.51
C GLU A 6 32.66 -8.49 25.71
N SER A 7 31.53 -8.65 26.40
CA SER A 7 30.24 -8.70 25.74
C SER A 7 30.13 -7.40 24.96
N PHE A 8 30.17 -7.47 23.64
CA PHE A 8 29.90 -6.33 22.78
C PHE A 8 28.44 -5.93 23.03
N ASP A 9 28.25 -5.01 23.97
CA ASP A 9 26.97 -4.42 24.29
C ASP A 9 26.54 -3.62 23.05
N SER A 10 25.67 -4.24 22.25
CA SER A 10 25.20 -3.69 20.99
C SER A 10 24.03 -2.72 21.21
N SER A 11 23.63 -2.51 22.46
CA SER A 11 22.49 -1.66 22.82
C SER A 11 22.67 -0.22 22.37
N ASP A 12 23.89 0.32 22.48
CA ASP A 12 24.24 1.67 22.01
C ASP A 12 24.08 1.82 20.48
N LEU A 13 24.26 0.73 19.71
CA LEU A 13 24.09 0.75 18.25
C LEU A 13 22.61 0.65 17.83
N MET A 14 21.78 -0.01 18.64
CA MET A 14 20.36 -0.19 18.36
C MET A 14 19.56 1.11 18.51
N GLU A 15 20.07 2.10 19.27
CA GLU A 15 19.45 3.44 19.37
C GLU A 15 19.39 4.16 18.01
N PHE A 16 20.31 3.85 17.09
CA PHE A 16 20.35 4.44 15.74
C PHE A 16 19.50 3.68 14.71
N ILE A 17 18.89 2.54 15.09
CA ILE A 17 18.11 1.69 14.18
C ILE A 17 16.62 1.89 14.45
N THR A 18 15.98 2.69 13.61
CA THR A 18 14.51 2.79 13.59
C THR A 18 13.94 1.61 12.80
N ALA A 19 12.90 0.96 13.32
CA ALA A 19 12.19 -0.09 12.58
C ALA A 19 11.51 0.50 11.32
N PRO A 20 11.67 -0.14 10.15
CA PRO A 20 11.15 0.41 8.90
C PRO A 20 9.62 0.46 8.91
N GLN A 21 9.06 1.54 8.39
CA GLN A 21 7.64 1.70 8.14
C GLN A 21 7.26 0.98 6.85
N VAL A 22 6.63 -0.19 6.99
CA VAL A 22 6.20 -1.00 5.85
C VAL A 22 4.74 -0.73 5.51
N LYS A 23 4.45 -0.43 4.24
CA LYS A 23 3.09 -0.19 3.75
C LYS A 23 2.71 -1.23 2.69
N LEU A 24 1.57 -1.88 2.88
CA LEU A 24 0.97 -2.82 1.93
C LEU A 24 -0.20 -2.14 1.21
N VAL A 25 -0.03 -1.85 -0.07
CA VAL A 25 -1.01 -1.13 -0.88
C VAL A 25 -1.70 -2.09 -1.82
N GLY A 26 -2.91 -2.49 -1.48
CA GLY A 26 -3.74 -3.37 -2.30
C GLY A 26 -4.64 -2.55 -3.19
N THR A 27 -4.58 -2.77 -4.50
CA THR A 27 -5.46 -2.08 -5.45
C THR A 27 -6.32 -3.03 -6.28
N GLY A 28 -7.59 -2.63 -6.48
CA GLY A 28 -8.60 -3.42 -7.16
C GLY A 28 -9.05 -4.63 -6.34
N GLY A 29 -9.96 -5.42 -6.93
CA GLY A 29 -10.63 -6.48 -6.16
C GLY A 29 -9.68 -7.58 -5.64
N ALA A 30 -8.74 -8.04 -6.46
CA ALA A 30 -7.77 -9.04 -6.05
C ALA A 30 -6.79 -8.50 -4.99
N GLY A 31 -6.27 -7.28 -5.17
CA GLY A 31 -5.38 -6.64 -4.20
C GLY A 31 -6.06 -6.47 -2.84
N ASN A 32 -7.31 -6.01 -2.83
CA ASN A 32 -8.10 -5.86 -1.61
C ASN A 32 -8.40 -7.21 -0.94
N ASN A 33 -8.69 -8.27 -1.72
CA ASN A 33 -8.88 -9.60 -1.17
C ASN A 33 -7.61 -10.15 -0.50
N ILE A 34 -6.44 -9.89 -1.08
CA ILE A 34 -5.14 -10.26 -0.50
C ILE A 34 -4.90 -9.46 0.79
N LEU A 35 -5.09 -8.15 0.76
CA LEU A 35 -4.95 -7.30 1.96
C LEU A 35 -5.87 -7.75 3.09
N ASN A 36 -7.13 -8.06 2.80
CA ASN A 36 -8.08 -8.52 3.82
C ASN A 36 -7.57 -9.78 4.55
N ARG A 37 -6.91 -10.70 3.83
CA ARG A 37 -6.28 -11.90 4.42
C ARG A 37 -5.06 -11.55 5.24
N LEU A 38 -4.20 -10.65 4.76
CA LEU A 38 -3.00 -10.21 5.48
C LEU A 38 -3.37 -9.45 6.75
N PHE A 39 -4.35 -8.56 6.68
CA PHE A 39 -4.90 -7.84 7.83
C PHE A 39 -5.44 -8.81 8.88
N SER A 40 -6.21 -9.82 8.45
CA SER A 40 -6.78 -10.83 9.37
C SER A 40 -5.72 -11.68 10.08
N ARG A 41 -4.51 -11.79 9.52
CA ARG A 41 -3.36 -12.48 10.14
C ARG A 41 -2.62 -11.61 11.16
N ARG A 42 -3.01 -10.34 11.33
CA ARG A 42 -2.42 -9.39 12.30
C ARG A 42 -0.89 -9.31 12.20
N VAL A 43 -0.39 -9.16 10.97
CA VAL A 43 1.03 -8.91 10.74
C VAL A 43 1.42 -7.61 11.46
N LYS A 44 2.41 -7.67 12.36
CA LYS A 44 2.87 -6.51 13.12
C LYS A 44 3.79 -5.64 12.25
N GLY A 45 3.78 -4.33 12.51
CA GLY A 45 4.69 -3.38 11.84
C GLY A 45 4.37 -3.11 10.37
N VAL A 46 3.14 -3.43 9.92
CA VAL A 46 2.69 -3.10 8.56
C VAL A 46 1.41 -2.26 8.59
N GLU A 47 1.40 -1.17 7.83
CA GLU A 47 0.19 -0.44 7.49
C GLU A 47 -0.43 -1.05 6.24
N THR A 48 -1.76 -1.19 6.19
CA THR A 48 -2.45 -1.75 5.03
C THR A 48 -3.39 -0.71 4.42
N ILE A 49 -3.23 -0.44 3.14
CA ILE A 49 -3.96 0.59 2.41
C ILE A 49 -4.71 -0.07 1.25
N ALA A 50 -6.04 -0.13 1.36
CA ALA A 50 -6.91 -0.70 0.33
C ALA A 50 -7.47 0.41 -0.58
N LEU A 51 -7.26 0.25 -1.88
CA LEU A 51 -7.66 1.17 -2.93
C LEU A 51 -8.61 0.47 -3.90
N ASN A 52 -9.74 1.08 -4.23
CA ASN A 52 -10.65 0.54 -5.25
C ASN A 52 -11.52 1.62 -5.88
N THR A 53 -11.90 1.45 -7.13
CA THR A 53 -12.96 2.28 -7.74
C THR A 53 -14.37 1.79 -7.38
N ASP A 54 -14.49 0.56 -6.90
CA ASP A 54 -15.74 -0.03 -6.40
C ASP A 54 -15.87 0.17 -4.88
N ALA A 55 -16.80 1.04 -4.49
CA ALA A 55 -17.05 1.39 -3.10
C ALA A 55 -17.68 0.23 -2.30
N ASN A 56 -18.51 -0.59 -2.94
CA ASN A 56 -19.17 -1.72 -2.28
C ASN A 56 -18.15 -2.80 -1.91
N HIS A 57 -17.26 -3.14 -2.84
CA HIS A 57 -16.17 -4.10 -2.55
C HIS A 57 -15.24 -3.53 -1.48
N LEU A 58 -14.87 -2.24 -1.59
CA LEU A 58 -13.99 -1.61 -0.60
C LEU A 58 -14.61 -1.59 0.81
N ASN A 59 -15.92 -1.38 0.93
CA ASN A 59 -16.61 -1.37 2.23
C ASN A 59 -16.51 -2.71 2.96
N GLN A 60 -16.45 -3.82 2.22
CA GLN A 60 -16.31 -5.18 2.77
C GLN A 60 -14.84 -5.54 3.10
N CYS A 61 -13.87 -4.76 2.63
CA CYS A 61 -12.46 -4.99 2.88
C CYS A 61 -12.06 -4.53 4.29
N LYS A 62 -11.19 -5.30 4.97
CA LYS A 62 -10.54 -4.89 6.22
C LYS A 62 -9.13 -4.40 5.91
N ALA A 63 -8.85 -3.16 6.26
CA ALA A 63 -7.56 -2.51 6.14
C ALA A 63 -7.51 -1.30 7.10
N HIS A 64 -6.32 -0.90 7.53
CA HIS A 64 -6.08 0.33 8.28
C HIS A 64 -6.61 1.57 7.54
N VAL A 65 -6.34 1.65 6.23
CA VAL A 65 -6.81 2.75 5.37
C VAL A 65 -7.62 2.18 4.20
N ARG A 66 -8.72 2.84 3.87
CA ARG A 66 -9.57 2.52 2.71
C ARG A 66 -9.87 3.80 1.94
N LYS A 67 -9.60 3.84 0.64
CA LYS A 67 -9.94 4.96 -0.24
C LYS A 67 -10.61 4.50 -1.53
N VAL A 68 -11.73 5.15 -1.86
CA VAL A 68 -12.37 5.01 -3.17
C VAL A 68 -11.59 5.85 -4.18
N LEU A 69 -11.12 5.22 -5.26
CA LEU A 69 -10.42 5.87 -6.37
C LEU A 69 -11.41 6.45 -7.37
N GLY A 70 -11.15 7.67 -7.85
CA GLY A 70 -11.90 8.33 -8.91
C GLY A 70 -13.40 8.37 -8.63
N ALA A 71 -13.79 8.73 -7.40
CA ALA A 71 -15.20 8.75 -6.97
C ALA A 71 -16.07 9.62 -7.90
N LYS A 72 -15.51 10.69 -8.48
CA LYS A 72 -16.18 11.56 -9.46
C LYS A 72 -16.33 10.89 -10.84
N VAL A 73 -15.40 10.02 -11.22
CA VAL A 73 -15.36 9.34 -12.54
C VAL A 73 -16.32 8.16 -12.56
N THR A 74 -16.24 7.28 -11.57
CA THR A 74 -16.98 6.01 -11.54
C THR A 74 -18.22 6.06 -10.67
N LYS A 75 -18.42 7.13 -9.90
CA LYS A 75 -19.48 7.24 -8.88
C LYS A 75 -19.44 6.08 -7.88
N GLY A 76 -18.24 5.53 -7.63
CA GLY A 76 -18.01 4.40 -6.73
C GLY A 76 -18.49 3.04 -7.28
N ARG A 77 -18.76 2.92 -8.59
CA ARG A 77 -19.31 1.70 -9.22
C ARG A 77 -18.27 0.80 -9.88
N GLY A 78 -16.99 1.10 -9.73
CA GLY A 78 -15.92 0.32 -10.35
C GLY A 78 -15.51 0.81 -11.75
N ALA A 79 -14.40 0.25 -12.25
CA ALA A 79 -13.82 0.59 -13.55
C ALA A 79 -14.37 -0.25 -14.72
N GLY A 80 -15.31 -1.17 -14.46
CA GLY A 80 -15.96 -1.97 -15.52
C GLY A 80 -15.03 -2.89 -16.32
N GLY A 81 -13.86 -3.24 -15.78
CA GLY A 81 -12.85 -4.03 -16.50
C GLY A 81 -11.89 -3.21 -17.37
N ASP A 82 -12.12 -1.90 -17.52
CA ASP A 82 -11.28 -1.03 -18.34
C ASP A 82 -10.06 -0.49 -17.55
N PRO A 83 -8.82 -0.83 -17.95
CA PRO A 83 -7.62 -0.35 -17.29
C PRO A 83 -7.38 1.15 -17.47
N TYR A 84 -7.86 1.78 -18.54
CA TYR A 84 -7.73 3.22 -18.74
C TYR A 84 -8.57 4.01 -17.74
N ILE A 85 -9.77 3.50 -17.40
CA ILE A 85 -10.59 4.08 -16.32
C ILE A 85 -9.86 3.92 -14.98
N GLY A 86 -9.33 2.73 -14.68
CA GLY A 86 -8.57 2.48 -13.46
C GLY A 86 -7.36 3.41 -13.30
N LYS A 87 -6.62 3.63 -14.38
CA LYS A 87 -5.48 4.55 -14.44
C LYS A 87 -5.91 5.99 -14.16
N ARG A 88 -6.89 6.49 -14.91
CA ARG A 88 -7.41 7.86 -14.74
C ARG A 88 -7.91 8.10 -13.31
N CYS A 89 -8.59 7.13 -12.71
CA CYS A 89 -9.07 7.25 -11.34
C CYS A 89 -7.95 7.37 -10.31
N ALA A 90 -6.78 6.77 -10.58
CA ALA A 90 -5.62 6.89 -9.71
C ALA A 90 -4.89 8.24 -9.91
N GLU A 91 -4.80 8.71 -11.17
CA GLU A 91 -4.21 10.01 -11.51
C GLU A 91 -5.03 11.18 -10.94
N ASP A 92 -6.36 11.12 -11.03
CA ASP A 92 -7.27 12.13 -10.47
C ASP A 92 -7.19 12.24 -8.92
N ASP A 93 -6.63 11.22 -8.26
CA ASP A 93 -6.49 11.11 -6.81
C ASP A 93 -5.04 11.20 -6.33
N GLU A 94 -4.14 11.73 -7.16
CA GLU A 94 -2.68 11.74 -6.94
C GLU A 94 -2.27 12.24 -5.54
N GLU A 95 -2.68 13.45 -5.17
CA GLU A 95 -2.31 14.10 -3.90
C GLU A 95 -2.69 13.22 -2.69
N ASP A 96 -3.89 12.65 -2.77
CA ASP A 96 -4.48 11.79 -1.76
C ASP A 96 -3.74 10.45 -1.64
N ILE A 97 -3.28 9.90 -2.76
CA ILE A 97 -2.48 8.66 -2.78
C ILE A 97 -1.10 8.95 -2.20
N ARG A 98 -0.42 10.01 -2.67
CA ARG A 98 0.90 10.41 -2.16
C ARG A 98 0.91 10.62 -0.66
N GLY A 99 -0.09 11.34 -0.13
CA GLY A 99 -0.21 11.54 1.32
C GLY A 99 -0.44 10.26 2.12
N LYS A 100 -0.90 9.17 1.50
CA LYS A 100 -1.02 7.85 2.16
C LYS A 100 0.27 7.02 2.03
N LEU A 101 1.05 7.27 0.98
CA LEU A 101 2.34 6.62 0.74
C LEU A 101 3.49 7.26 1.52
N SER A 102 3.34 8.52 1.95
CA SER A 102 4.35 9.22 2.75
C SER A 102 4.76 8.42 3.98
N ASP A 103 5.99 8.66 4.42
CA ASP A 103 6.57 8.05 5.63
C ASP A 103 6.69 6.52 5.56
N GLY A 104 6.53 5.92 4.37
CA GLY A 104 6.77 4.50 4.13
C GLY A 104 8.19 4.27 3.67
N ASP A 105 8.98 3.51 4.43
CA ASP A 105 10.33 3.09 4.02
C ASP A 105 10.27 1.99 2.96
N ILE A 106 9.28 1.09 3.05
CA ILE A 106 9.08 -0.02 2.13
C ILE A 106 7.61 -0.08 1.72
N ILE A 107 7.34 0.01 0.41
CA ILE A 107 5.98 0.02 -0.13
C ILE A 107 5.76 -1.17 -1.06
N PHE A 108 4.87 -2.08 -0.67
CA PHE A 108 4.45 -3.19 -1.52
C PHE A 108 3.15 -2.85 -2.25
N VAL A 109 3.19 -2.76 -3.58
CA VAL A 109 1.99 -2.62 -4.40
C VAL A 109 1.47 -4.00 -4.81
N ILE A 110 0.25 -4.33 -4.40
CA ILE A 110 -0.38 -5.64 -4.60
C ILE A 110 -1.60 -5.46 -5.50
N ALA A 111 -1.57 -6.08 -6.67
CA ALA A 111 -2.68 -6.05 -7.60
C ALA A 111 -2.85 -7.41 -8.30
N GLY A 112 -4.09 -7.76 -8.62
CA GLY A 112 -4.38 -8.79 -9.62
C GLY A 112 -4.51 -8.14 -10.99
N MET A 113 -3.76 -8.66 -11.97
CA MET A 113 -3.80 -8.16 -13.35
C MET A 113 -4.99 -8.76 -14.12
N GLY A 114 -5.42 -8.07 -15.18
CA GLY A 114 -6.49 -8.50 -16.09
C GLY A 114 -7.84 -7.80 -15.89
N GLY A 115 -8.03 -7.09 -14.77
CA GLY A 115 -9.21 -6.25 -14.52
C GLY A 115 -8.90 -4.75 -14.58
N GLY A 116 -9.93 -3.90 -14.62
CA GLY A 116 -9.74 -2.46 -14.86
C GLY A 116 -9.00 -1.72 -13.74
N THR A 117 -9.48 -1.81 -12.51
CA THR A 117 -8.91 -1.03 -11.40
C THR A 117 -7.47 -1.44 -11.10
N GLY A 118 -7.23 -2.74 -10.87
CA GLY A 118 -5.92 -3.25 -10.48
C GLY A 118 -4.87 -2.98 -11.55
N THR A 119 -5.15 -3.36 -12.81
CA THR A 119 -4.22 -3.16 -13.93
C THR A 119 -3.97 -1.69 -14.23
N GLY A 120 -4.99 -0.83 -14.15
CA GLY A 120 -4.85 0.59 -14.44
C GLY A 120 -4.11 1.38 -13.37
N SER A 121 -4.45 1.15 -12.10
CA SER A 121 -3.95 1.95 -10.98
C SER A 121 -2.61 1.49 -10.42
N ALA A 122 -2.30 0.19 -10.45
CA ALA A 122 -1.04 -0.34 -9.92
C ALA A 122 0.22 0.38 -10.46
N PRO A 123 0.39 0.58 -11.79
CA PRO A 123 1.58 1.29 -12.28
C PRO A 123 1.63 2.75 -11.85
N VAL A 124 0.48 3.42 -11.69
CA VAL A 124 0.40 4.81 -11.23
C VAL A 124 0.81 4.90 -9.75
N ILE A 125 0.27 4.02 -8.90
CA ILE A 125 0.60 3.94 -7.48
C ILE A 125 2.08 3.62 -7.29
N ALA A 126 2.63 2.67 -8.05
CA ALA A 126 4.05 2.32 -7.98
C ALA A 126 4.97 3.48 -8.40
N LYS A 127 4.54 4.28 -9.40
CA LYS A 127 5.25 5.51 -9.76
C LYS A 127 5.27 6.50 -8.59
N TYR A 128 4.13 6.72 -7.94
CA TYR A 128 4.05 7.62 -6.79
C TYR A 128 4.87 7.13 -5.60
N ALA A 129 4.89 5.82 -5.35
CA ALA A 129 5.72 5.22 -4.30
C ALA A 129 7.23 5.43 -4.54
N LYS A 130 7.69 5.35 -5.79
CA LYS A 130 9.09 5.62 -6.15
C LYS A 130 9.53 7.06 -5.89
N GLU A 131 8.57 7.97 -5.89
CA GLU A 131 8.82 9.41 -5.73
C GLU A 131 8.76 9.84 -4.26
N THR A 132 8.36 8.96 -3.32
CA THR A 132 8.29 9.26 -1.88
C THR A 132 9.56 8.90 -1.10
N ASP A 133 10.73 8.85 -1.74
CA ASP A 133 12.02 8.36 -1.19
C ASP A 133 11.97 6.94 -0.58
N ALA A 134 10.88 6.22 -0.82
CA ALA A 134 10.64 4.87 -0.35
C ALA A 134 11.37 3.84 -1.20
N LEU A 135 11.80 2.74 -0.59
CA LEU A 135 12.20 1.54 -1.33
C LEU A 135 10.94 0.85 -1.86
N SER A 136 10.71 0.95 -3.18
CA SER A 136 9.55 0.39 -3.88
C SER A 136 9.89 -0.80 -4.76
#